data_AF-A0AAD2C4Q0-F1
#
_entry.id   AF-A0AAD2C4Q0-F1
#
_cell.length_a   1.000
_cell.length_b   1.000
_cell.length_c   1.000
_cell.angle_alpha   90.00
_cell.angle_beta   90.00
_cell.angle_gamma   90.00
#
_symmetry.space_group_name_H-M   'P 1'
#
loop_
_entity.id
_entity.type
_entity.pdbx_description
1 polymer ?
#
loop_
_entity_poly.entity_id
_entity_poly.type
_entity_poly.pdbx_seq_one_letter_code
_entity_poly.pdbx_strand_id
1 'polypeptide(L)' 'MTFRDDCKIEVSAYELSPQAWRAEVSILRVSDGETLLARTTVRASANTYPSASSAMEAARAYAEAMIASGELDCSPALD' A
#
# COMPACT_ATOMS: atom_id res chain seq x y z
N MET A 1 5.76 -4.51 5.99
CA MET A 1 6.48 -4.58 4.70
C MET A 1 6.30 -5.98 4.15
N THR A 2 5.85 -6.08 2.90
CA THR A 2 5.55 -7.36 2.23
C THR A 2 6.10 -7.30 0.81
N PHE A 3 6.53 -8.45 0.28
CA PHE A 3 7.03 -8.55 -1.09
C PHE A 3 6.05 -9.36 -1.95
N ARG A 4 5.88 -8.94 -3.20
CA ARG A 4 5.11 -9.64 -4.24
C ARG A 4 5.93 -9.57 -5.53
N ASP A 5 6.51 -10.70 -5.93
CA ASP A 5 7.46 -10.74 -7.03
C ASP A 5 8.57 -9.69 -6.83
N ASP A 6 8.74 -8.76 -7.78
CA ASP A 6 9.73 -7.68 -7.67
C ASP A 6 9.17 -6.39 -7.02
N CYS A 7 7.92 -6.40 -6.56
CA CYS A 7 7.32 -5.29 -5.82
C CYS A 7 7.54 -5.41 -4.31
N LYS A 8 8.08 -4.34 -3.72
CA LYS A 8 8.08 -4.07 -2.28
C LYS A 8 6.87 -3.21 -1.92
N ILE A 9 5.97 -3.76 -1.12
CA ILE A 9 4.78 -3.09 -0.59
C ILE A 9 5.08 -2.59 0.82
N GLU A 10 4.98 -1.27 1.00
CA GLU A 10 5.07 -0.61 2.29
C GLU A 10 3.69 -0.08 2.68
N VAL A 11 3.22 -0.50 3.85
CA VAL A 11 1.98 -0.01 4.44
C VAL A 11 2.30 0.73 5.72
N SER A 12 1.52 1.75 6.02
CA SER A 12 1.65 2.54 7.25
C SER A 12 0.29 2.93 7.77
N ALA A 13 0.16 3.00 9.09
CA ALA A 13 -1.01 3.49 9.77
C ALA A 13 -0.62 4.62 10.72
N TYR A 14 -1.37 5.71 10.68
CA TYR A 14 -1.12 6.90 11.50
C TYR A 14 -2.36 7.24 12.31
N GLU A 15 -2.20 7.42 13.62
CA GLU A 15 -3.30 7.87 14.47
C GLU A 15 -3.55 9.36 14.24
N LEU A 16 -4.81 9.71 13.95
CA LEU A 16 -5.26 11.10 13.82
C LEU A 16 -5.94 11.57 15.12
N SER A 17 -6.71 10.67 15.73
CA SER A 17 -7.36 10.83 17.03
C SER A 17 -7.72 9.43 17.57
N PRO A 18 -8.16 9.30 18.84
CA PRO A 18 -8.53 8.01 19.39
C PRO A 18 -9.57 7.31 18.49
N GLN A 19 -9.26 6.09 18.08
CA GLN A 19 -10.10 5.29 17.15
C GLN A 19 -10.27 5.90 15.75
N ALA A 20 -9.40 6.82 15.33
CA ALA A 20 -9.38 7.35 13.97
C ALA A 20 -7.96 7.25 13.41
N TRP A 21 -7.78 6.28 12.52
CA TRP A 21 -6.50 5.98 11.90
C TRP A 21 -6.54 6.28 10.41
N ARG A 22 -5.41 6.72 9.86
CA ARG A 22 -5.19 6.85 8.42
C ARG A 22 -4.36 5.67 7.94
N ALA A 23 -4.75 5.10 6.81
CA ALA A 23 -3.98 4.08 6.11
C ALA A 23 -3.24 4.70 4.93
N GLU A 24 -1.97 4.35 4.76
CA GLU A 24 -1.17 4.74 3.60
C GLU A 24 -0.43 3.54 3.03
N VAL A 25 -0.18 3.60 1.73
CA VAL A 25 0.54 2.57 0.98
C VAL A 25 1.50 3.20 -0.02
N SER A 26 2.66 2.61 -0.17
CA SER A 26 3.58 2.87 -1.29
C SER A 26 4.12 1.55 -1.83
N ILE A 27 4.39 1.52 -3.13
CA ILE A 27 4.91 0.34 -3.82
C ILE A 27 6.14 0.75 -4.62
N LEU A 28 7.23 0.00 -4.43
CA LEU A 28 8.48 0.20 -5.15
C LEU A 28 8.85 -1.08 -5.88
N ARG A 29 9.41 -0.95 -7.07
CA ARG A 29 10.10 -2.05 -7.74
C ARG A 29 11.48 -2.21 -7.09
N VAL A 30 11.85 -3.44 -6.77
CA VAL A 30 13.07 -3.75 -6.03
C VAL A 30 14.29 -3.76 -6.96
N SER A 31 14.14 -4.23 -8.19
CA SER A 31 15.27 -4.39 -9.13
C SER A 31 15.95 -3.06 -9.48
N ASP A 32 15.17 -2.00 -9.67
CA ASP A 32 15.64 -0.68 -10.13
C ASP A 32 15.36 0.45 -9.12
N GLY A 33 14.60 0.17 -8.05
CA GLY A 33 14.18 1.17 -7.07
C GLY A 33 13.08 2.11 -7.57
N GLU A 34 12.44 1.82 -8.70
CA GLU A 34 11.37 2.65 -9.26
C GLU A 34 10.19 2.73 -8.28
N THR A 35 9.66 3.94 -8.10
CA THR A 35 8.42 4.13 -7.35
C THR A 35 7.22 3.88 -8.25
N LEU A 36 6.66 2.67 -8.18
CA LEU A 36 5.46 2.28 -8.95
C LEU A 36 4.19 2.93 -8.40
N LEU A 37 4.10 3.08 -7.07
CA LEU A 37 3.04 3.82 -6.41
C LEU A 37 3.65 4.74 -5.35
N ALA A 38 3.58 6.04 -5.60
CA ALA A 38 3.89 7.05 -4.60
C ALA A 38 2.96 6.90 -3.39
N ARG A 39 3.42 7.36 -2.22
CA ARG A 39 2.66 7.28 -0.97
C ARG A 39 1.23 7.80 -1.15
N THR A 40 0.28 6.87 -1.07
CA THR A 40 -1.13 7.10 -1.35
C THR A 40 -1.95 6.82 -0.10
N THR A 41 -2.81 7.76 0.28
CA THR A 41 -3.76 7.54 1.37
C THR A 41 -4.91 6.65 0.91
N VAL A 42 -5.09 5.51 1.57
CA VAL A 42 -6.19 4.59 1.28
C VAL A 42 -7.45 5.05 2.00
N ARG A 43 -8.39 5.61 1.25
CA ARG A 43 -9.61 6.21 1.79
C ARG A 43 -10.73 5.17 1.92
N ALA A 44 -11.23 4.98 3.14
CA ALA A 44 -12.55 4.40 3.37
C ALA A 44 -13.64 5.47 3.16
N SER A 45 -14.92 5.08 3.14
CA SER A 45 -16.06 6.00 3.01
C SER A 45 -16.06 7.12 4.06
N ALA A 46 -15.52 6.85 5.26
CA ALA A 46 -15.37 7.81 6.36
C ALA A 46 -13.99 8.52 6.40
N ASN A 47 -13.11 8.26 5.44
CA ASN A 47 -11.71 8.73 5.37
C ASN A 47 -10.80 8.32 6.55
N THR A 48 -11.29 7.49 7.48
CA THR A 48 -10.53 6.98 8.64
C THR A 48 -10.92 5.53 8.95
N TYR A 49 -10.08 4.86 9.75
CA TYR A 49 -10.23 3.49 10.22
C TYR A 49 -10.32 3.45 11.75
N PRO A 50 -11.09 2.51 12.35
CA PRO A 50 -11.28 2.44 13.79
C PRO A 50 -10.03 2.00 14.57
N SER A 51 -9.06 1.38 13.90
CA SER A 51 -7.84 0.88 14.53
C SER A 51 -6.64 0.87 13.58
N ALA A 52 -5.42 0.87 14.13
CA ALA A 52 -4.19 0.73 13.35
C ALA A 52 -4.19 -0.55 12.49
N SER A 53 -4.64 -1.68 13.06
CA SER A 53 -4.69 -2.95 12.36
C SER A 53 -5.62 -2.90 11.15
N SER A 54 -6.85 -2.37 11.33
CA SER A 54 -7.79 -2.23 10.21
C SER A 54 -7.29 -1.28 9.12
N ALA A 55 -6.58 -0.21 9.50
CA ALA A 55 -5.92 0.68 8.54
C ALA A 55 -4.82 -0.06 7.74
N MET A 56 -3.96 -0.82 8.40
CA MET A 56 -2.90 -1.59 7.73
C MET A 56 -3.46 -2.68 6.82
N GLU A 57 -4.52 -3.38 7.24
CA GLU A 57 -5.20 -4.39 6.43
C GLU A 57 -5.83 -3.78 5.18
N ALA A 58 -6.48 -2.62 5.32
CA ALA A 58 -7.04 -1.90 4.17
C ALA A 58 -5.96 -1.42 3.19
N ALA A 59 -4.83 -0.89 3.70
CA ALA A 59 -3.70 -0.51 2.87
C ALA A 59 -3.12 -1.70 2.09
N ARG A 60 -3.03 -2.86 2.75
CA ARG A 60 -2.57 -4.09 2.11
C ARG A 60 -3.56 -4.58 1.05
N ALA A 61 -4.84 -4.64 1.38
CA ALA A 61 -5.87 -5.09 0.44
C ALA A 61 -5.94 -4.20 -0.80
N TYR A 62 -5.78 -2.88 -0.63
CA TYR A 62 -5.68 -1.93 -1.73
C TYR A 62 -4.47 -2.22 -2.64
N ALA A 63 -3.29 -2.44 -2.06
CA ALA A 63 -2.09 -2.80 -2.82
C ALA A 63 -2.29 -4.10 -3.62
N GLU A 64 -2.82 -5.14 -2.95
CA GLU A 64 -3.04 -6.45 -3.56
C GLU A 64 -4.07 -6.37 -4.69
N ALA A 65 -5.11 -5.52 -4.56
CA ALA A 65 -6.09 -5.30 -5.61
C ALA A 65 -5.48 -4.63 -6.85
N MET A 66 -4.63 -3.61 -6.69
CA MET A 66 -3.94 -2.94 -7.82
C MET A 66 -2.98 -3.88 -8.56
N ILE A 67 -2.29 -4.76 -7.82
CA ILE A 67 -1.40 -5.75 -8.43
C ILE A 67 -2.23 -6.79 -9.18
N ALA A 68 -3.32 -7.28 -8.58
CA ALA A 68 -4.20 -8.27 -9.19
C ALA A 68 -4.95 -7.73 -10.43
N SER A 69 -5.24 -6.43 -10.49
CA SER A 69 -5.83 -5.77 -11.66
C SER A 69 -4.84 -5.51 -12.79
N GLY A 70 -3.53 -5.70 -12.54
CA GLY A 70 -2.47 -5.41 -13.51
C GLY A 70 -2.21 -3.91 -13.68
N GLU A 71 -2.70 -3.06 -12.78
CA GLU A 71 -2.42 -1.62 -12.79
C GLU A 71 -0.94 -1.32 -12.49
N LEU A 72 -0.26 -2.22 -11.78
CA LEU A 72 1.16 -2.12 -11.46
C LEU A 72 1.90 -3.36 -11.99
N ASP A 73 2.95 -3.12 -12.77
CA ASP A 73 3.83 -4.19 -13.25
C ASP A 73 4.90 -4.52 -12.20
N CYS A 74 4.67 -5.62 -11.49
CA CYS A 74 5.57 -6.19 -10.49
C CYS A 74 6.56 -7.20 -11.07
N SER A 75 6.71 -7.26 -12.39
CA SER A 75 7.77 -8.02 -13.04
C SER A 75 9.13 -7.38 -12.75
N PRO A 76 10.20 -8.19 -12.64
CA PRO A 76 11.55 -7.64 -12.55
C PRO A 76 11.86 -6.83 -13.80
N ALA A 77 12.60 -5.72 -13.64
CA ALA A 77 13.09 -4.97 -14.78
C ALA A 77 13.95 -5.91 -15.64
N LEU A 78 13.57 -6.09 -16.91
CA LEU A 78 14.38 -6.80 -17.89
C LEU A 78 15.49 -5.84 -18.33
N ASP A 79 16.74 -6.18 -18.00
CA ASP A 79 17.97 -5.51 -18.47
C ASP A 79 18.02 -5.42 -20.01
#